data_AF-A0A9N9A4Q1-F1
#
_entry.id   AF-A0A9N9A4Q1-F1
#
_cell.length_a   1.000
_cell.length_b   1.000
_cell.length_c   1.000
_cell.angle_alpha   90.00
_cell.angle_beta   90.00
_cell.angle_gamma   90.00
#
_symmetry.space_group_name_H-M   'P 1'
#
loop_
_entity.id
_entity.type
_entity.pdbx_description
1 polymer ?
#
loop_
_entity_poly.entity_id
_entity_poly.type
_entity_poly.pdbx_seq_one_letter_code
_entity_poly.pdbx_strand_id
1 'polypeptide(L)'
;MALRQLSTRCLSGVNGPLLNVLGRPAINLGIRRYSTPASEETPVDPKQKALSIIDALPGNSVISKTGYITLGTGLATYVLSKELYVFNEETLVVVSFAAMALLLYRGIKKPFNDWATEENERVNGILRQARADHKAAVEDRIETVGQLGDIVDVTKALFAMSKETATLEAEAFELKQNVAAAAEIKSVLDSWVRYEAAIREREQKALAEAVIEKVKAAISDPKVQQQILEESLAETERIIGAKTA
;
A
#
# COMPACT_ATOMS: atom_id res chain seq x y z
N MET A 1 6.30 10.30 -30.88
CA MET A 1 6.87 11.59 -31.34
C MET A 1 5.78 12.33 -32.09
N ALA A 2 5.07 13.25 -31.41
CA ALA A 2 3.98 14.00 -32.01
C ALA A 2 4.45 15.39 -32.47
N LEU A 3 3.93 15.79 -33.62
CA LEU A 3 4.33 16.88 -34.50
C LEU A 3 3.95 18.28 -33.99
N ARG A 4 4.82 19.24 -34.36
CA ARG A 4 4.58 20.69 -34.50
C ARG A 4 3.28 20.99 -35.28
N GLN A 5 2.50 22.00 -34.85
CA GLN A 5 1.91 23.02 -35.74
C GLN A 5 1.63 24.33 -34.95
N LEU A 6 1.94 25.44 -35.60
CA LEU A 6 1.85 26.83 -35.16
C LEU A 6 0.50 27.47 -35.55
N SER A 7 0.03 28.39 -34.70
CA SER A 7 -0.60 29.70 -35.00
C SER A 7 -1.36 29.90 -36.33
N THR A 8 -2.64 30.30 -36.28
CA THR A 8 -3.17 31.43 -37.09
C THR A 8 -4.43 32.08 -36.49
N ARG A 9 -4.52 33.41 -36.62
CA ARG A 9 -5.59 34.36 -36.26
C ARG A 9 -6.74 34.40 -37.29
N CYS A 10 -7.94 34.84 -36.87
CA CYS A 10 -8.88 35.82 -37.51
C CYS A 10 -10.26 35.78 -36.80
N LEU A 11 -10.79 36.85 -36.21
CA LEU A 11 -11.57 38.00 -36.75
C LEU A 11 -13.02 37.71 -37.16
N SER A 12 -13.98 38.18 -36.33
CA SER A 12 -15.31 38.74 -36.65
C SER A 12 -15.97 39.13 -35.31
N GLY A 13 -16.80 40.15 -35.11
CA GLY A 13 -17.36 41.21 -35.94
C GLY A 13 -18.07 42.20 -34.99
N VAL A 14 -18.00 43.47 -35.33
CA VAL A 14 -18.51 44.65 -34.61
C VAL A 14 -20.03 44.77 -34.74
N ASN A 15 -20.73 45.10 -33.65
CA ASN A 15 -22.07 45.71 -33.68
C ASN A 15 -22.17 46.75 -32.56
N GLY A 16 -22.26 48.02 -32.94
CA GLY A 16 -22.63 49.12 -32.03
C GLY A 16 -24.09 49.54 -32.25
N PRO A 17 -24.60 50.47 -31.42
CA PRO A 17 -25.53 51.47 -31.92
C PRO A 17 -25.09 52.90 -31.59
N LEU A 18 -25.38 53.78 -32.55
CA LEU A 18 -25.20 55.23 -32.52
C LEU A 18 -26.30 55.94 -31.70
N LEU A 19 -25.88 57.04 -31.06
CA LEU A 19 -26.60 58.31 -30.83
C LEU A 19 -28.09 58.28 -30.42
N ASN A 20 -28.36 58.78 -29.21
CA ASN A 20 -29.39 59.82 -29.09
C ASN A 20 -29.05 60.87 -28.02
N VAL A 21 -29.44 62.09 -28.33
CA VAL A 21 -28.97 63.37 -27.81
C VAL A 21 -30.08 64.02 -26.96
N LEU A 22 -29.68 64.81 -25.95
CA LEU A 22 -30.43 65.81 -25.17
C LEU A 22 -31.43 65.34 -24.10
N GLY A 23 -31.03 65.53 -22.83
CA GLY A 23 -31.93 65.61 -21.68
C GLY A 23 -31.22 66.27 -20.50
N ARG A 24 -31.59 67.52 -20.18
CA ARG A 24 -31.06 68.33 -19.06
C ARG A 24 -31.19 67.58 -17.71
N PRO A 25 -30.20 67.59 -16.80
CA PRO A 25 -30.47 67.20 -15.42
C PRO A 25 -31.19 68.35 -14.70
N ALA A 26 -32.44 68.13 -14.31
CA ALA A 26 -33.12 68.96 -13.35
C ALA A 26 -32.46 68.78 -11.97
N ILE A 27 -32.07 69.89 -11.34
CA ILE A 27 -31.57 69.93 -9.97
C ILE A 27 -32.79 69.67 -9.05
N ASN A 28 -32.98 68.42 -8.63
CA ASN A 28 -33.88 68.11 -7.54
C ASN A 28 -33.11 68.25 -6.22
N LEU A 29 -33.39 69.32 -5.47
CA LEU A 29 -33.02 69.43 -4.05
C LEU A 29 -33.83 68.40 -3.26
N GLY A 30 -33.30 67.19 -3.16
CA GLY A 30 -33.80 66.13 -2.30
C GLY A 30 -33.36 66.34 -0.85
N ILE A 31 -34.33 66.56 0.03
CA ILE A 31 -34.18 66.49 1.49
C ILE A 31 -33.51 65.15 1.85
N ARG A 32 -32.31 65.22 2.44
CA ARG A 32 -31.54 64.04 2.88
C ARG A 32 -32.25 63.40 4.08
N ARG A 33 -33.12 62.42 3.83
CA ARG A 33 -33.60 61.50 4.87
C ARG A 33 -32.47 60.53 5.21
N TYR A 34 -32.09 60.46 6.49
CA TYR A 34 -31.26 59.38 7.01
C TYR A 34 -32.08 58.09 7.00
N SER A 35 -31.95 57.29 5.95
CA SER A 35 -32.34 55.88 5.96
C SER A 35 -31.09 55.04 6.16
N THR A 36 -30.99 54.40 7.32
CA THR A 36 -30.05 53.30 7.58
C THR A 36 -30.27 52.21 6.52
N PRO A 37 -29.21 51.61 5.92
CA PRO A 37 -29.37 50.50 5.01
C PRO A 37 -30.03 49.33 5.76
N ALA A 38 -31.11 48.81 5.18
CA ALA A 38 -31.86 47.68 5.71
C ALA A 38 -30.98 46.43 5.68
N SER A 39 -30.51 46.01 6.86
CA SER A 39 -30.32 44.59 7.13
C SER A 39 -31.69 43.98 7.39
N GLU A 40 -31.97 42.88 6.73
CA GLU A 40 -33.16 42.07 6.84
C GLU A 40 -33.15 41.32 8.18
N GLU A 41 -33.48 42.04 9.27
CA GLU A 41 -33.80 41.46 10.57
C GLU A 41 -35.21 41.94 10.95
N THR A 42 -36.08 40.99 11.28
CA THR A 42 -37.43 41.25 11.80
C THR A 42 -37.37 42.28 12.94
N PRO A 43 -38.36 43.18 13.07
CA PRO A 43 -38.39 44.13 14.19
C PRO A 43 -38.57 43.33 15.48
N VAL A 44 -37.46 43.01 16.14
CA VAL A 44 -37.44 42.28 17.41
C VAL A 44 -38.27 43.08 18.42
N ASP A 45 -39.20 42.41 19.10
CA ASP A 45 -40.03 43.02 20.13
C ASP A 45 -39.11 43.72 21.15
N PRO A 46 -39.29 45.01 21.46
CA PRO A 46 -38.44 45.75 22.41
C PRO A 46 -38.25 45.01 23.74
N LYS A 47 -39.23 44.21 24.15
CA LYS A 47 -39.14 43.35 25.34
C LYS A 47 -38.01 42.32 25.23
N GLN A 48 -37.84 41.70 24.08
CA GLN A 48 -36.83 40.67 23.85
C GLN A 48 -35.41 41.26 23.80
N LYS A 49 -35.25 42.48 23.25
CA LYS A 49 -33.96 43.20 23.30
C LYS A 49 -33.60 43.63 24.72
N ALA A 50 -34.56 44.14 25.49
CA ALA A 50 -34.34 44.51 26.88
C ALA A 50 -33.91 43.30 27.73
N LEU A 51 -34.55 42.14 27.51
CA LEU A 51 -34.14 40.88 28.15
C LEU A 51 -32.72 40.47 27.76
N SER A 52 -32.33 40.60 26.49
CA SER A 52 -30.94 40.28 26.07
C SER A 52 -29.87 41.16 26.74
N ILE A 53 -30.20 42.42 27.05
CA ILE A 53 -29.28 43.34 27.77
C ILE A 53 -29.19 42.95 29.25
N ILE A 54 -30.31 42.58 29.86
CA ILE A 54 -30.37 42.08 31.25
C ILE A 54 -29.61 40.75 31.35
N ASP A 55 -29.72 39.89 30.34
CA ASP A 55 -29.09 38.58 30.30
C ASP A 55 -27.58 38.65 30.07
N ALA A 56 -27.08 39.68 29.37
CA ALA A 56 -25.65 39.94 29.18
C ALA A 56 -24.91 40.39 30.45
N LEU A 57 -25.62 40.81 31.50
CA LEU A 57 -25.00 41.19 32.77
C LEU A 57 -24.57 39.96 33.59
N PRO A 58 -23.38 40.01 34.21
CA PRO A 58 -22.86 38.90 35.00
C PRO A 58 -23.75 38.63 36.23
N GLY A 59 -24.17 37.37 36.39
CA GLY A 59 -24.97 36.93 37.53
C GLY A 59 -26.08 35.96 37.11
N ASN A 60 -26.30 34.92 37.91
CA ASN A 60 -27.27 33.85 37.64
C ASN A 60 -28.67 34.13 38.24
N SER A 61 -28.87 35.28 38.90
CA SER A 61 -30.14 35.64 39.56
C SER A 61 -30.75 36.90 38.96
N VAL A 62 -32.07 36.87 38.72
CA VAL A 62 -32.85 38.00 38.20
C VAL A 62 -32.75 39.22 39.13
N ILE A 63 -32.66 38.98 40.44
CA ILE A 63 -32.50 40.04 41.45
C ILE A 63 -31.14 40.72 41.33
N SER A 64 -30.08 39.96 41.04
CA SER A 64 -28.74 40.54 40.85
C SER A 64 -28.68 41.33 39.54
N LYS A 65 -29.27 40.81 38.46
CA LYS A 65 -29.29 41.49 37.16
C LYS A 65 -30.06 42.81 37.21
N THR A 66 -31.24 42.83 37.84
CA THR A 66 -31.99 44.08 38.06
C THR A 66 -31.27 44.98 39.06
N GLY A 67 -30.67 44.39 40.10
CA GLY A 67 -29.86 45.09 41.10
C GLY A 67 -28.69 45.87 40.51
N TYR A 68 -27.95 45.34 39.53
CA TYR A 68 -26.86 46.08 38.88
C TYR A 68 -27.37 47.27 38.05
N ILE A 69 -28.49 47.12 37.35
CA ILE A 69 -29.05 48.20 36.54
C ILE A 69 -29.63 49.29 37.45
N THR A 70 -30.37 48.92 38.50
CA THR A 70 -30.96 49.87 39.43
C THR A 70 -29.89 50.58 40.27
N LEU A 71 -28.87 49.85 40.73
CA LEU A 71 -27.74 50.43 41.44
C LEU A 71 -26.91 51.33 40.53
N GLY A 72 -26.56 50.87 39.32
CA GLY A 72 -25.79 51.66 38.36
C GLY A 72 -26.51 52.94 37.95
N THR A 73 -27.80 52.85 37.66
CA THR A 73 -28.64 54.03 37.34
C THR A 73 -28.80 54.93 38.56
N GLY A 74 -29.03 54.36 39.75
CA GLY A 74 -29.18 55.11 41.00
C GLY A 74 -27.91 55.84 41.41
N LEU A 75 -26.73 55.24 41.24
CA LEU A 75 -25.45 55.91 41.46
C LEU A 75 -25.22 57.01 40.41
N ALA A 76 -25.52 56.76 39.13
CA ALA A 76 -25.37 57.76 38.09
C ALA A 76 -26.27 58.99 38.35
N THR A 77 -27.54 58.79 38.70
CA THR A 77 -28.45 59.88 39.04
C THR A 77 -28.07 60.58 40.33
N TYR A 78 -27.53 59.84 41.33
CA TYR A 78 -27.03 60.43 42.56
C TYR A 78 -25.81 61.33 42.33
N VAL A 79 -24.83 60.87 41.55
CA VAL A 79 -23.63 61.64 41.20
C VAL A 79 -23.99 62.94 40.47
N LEU A 80 -24.95 62.87 39.54
CA LEU A 80 -25.47 64.05 38.84
C LEU A 80 -26.26 64.96 39.78
N SER A 81 -27.14 64.39 40.61
CA SER A 81 -28.03 65.15 41.51
C SER A 81 -27.27 65.88 42.63
N LYS A 82 -26.12 65.35 43.06
CA LYS A 82 -25.27 65.97 44.09
C LYS A 82 -24.14 66.81 43.50
N GLU A 83 -24.10 66.99 42.18
CA GLU A 83 -23.00 67.67 41.45
C GLU A 83 -21.62 67.11 41.81
N LEU A 84 -21.57 65.83 42.23
CA LEU A 84 -20.33 65.16 42.61
C LEU A 84 -19.43 64.97 41.37
N TYR A 85 -20.04 65.01 40.18
CA TYR A 85 -19.37 65.19 38.90
C TYR A 85 -19.80 66.51 38.27
N VAL A 86 -18.85 67.42 38.06
CA VAL A 86 -19.07 68.73 37.43
C VAL A 86 -18.75 68.64 35.93
N PHE A 87 -19.70 69.01 35.08
CA PHE A 87 -19.47 69.08 33.64
C PHE A 87 -18.51 70.23 33.31
N ASN A 88 -17.25 69.87 33.07
CA ASN A 88 -16.22 70.75 32.56
C ASN A 88 -15.83 70.41 31.11
N GLU A 89 -14.97 71.21 30.47
CA GLU A 89 -14.47 70.98 29.11
C GLU A 89 -13.80 69.60 28.93
N GLU A 90 -13.18 69.06 29.99
CA GLU A 90 -12.55 67.74 29.98
C GLU A 90 -13.55 66.59 29.78
N THR A 91 -14.84 66.80 30.09
CA THR A 91 -15.87 65.77 29.89
C THR A 91 -16.11 65.48 28.41
N LEU A 92 -15.98 66.49 27.55
CA LEU A 92 -16.04 66.33 26.09
C LEU A 92 -14.82 65.53 25.59
N VAL A 93 -13.64 65.79 26.16
CA VAL A 93 -12.42 65.03 25.86
C VAL A 93 -12.60 63.57 26.26
N VAL A 94 -13.11 63.27 27.46
CA VAL A 94 -13.39 61.90 27.92
C VAL A 94 -14.39 61.18 27.01
N VAL A 95 -15.49 61.83 26.62
CA VAL A 95 -16.49 61.22 25.72
C VAL A 95 -15.89 60.93 24.35
N SER A 96 -15.11 61.87 23.79
CA SER A 96 -14.45 61.68 22.49
C SER A 96 -13.39 60.57 22.53
N PHE A 97 -12.62 60.48 23.62
CA PHE A 97 -11.63 59.43 23.83
C PHE A 97 -12.31 58.06 24.00
N ALA A 98 -13.39 57.98 24.78
CA ALA A 98 -14.16 56.75 24.94
C ALA A 98 -14.77 56.28 23.62
N ALA A 99 -15.31 57.20 22.80
CA ALA A 99 -15.83 56.88 21.47
C ALA A 99 -14.72 56.36 20.54
N MET A 100 -13.56 57.02 20.52
CA MET A 100 -12.39 56.57 19.75
C MET A 100 -11.91 55.19 20.22
N ALA A 101 -11.78 54.98 21.53
CA ALA A 101 -11.34 53.72 22.12
C ALA A 101 -12.29 52.57 21.79
N LEU A 102 -13.62 52.81 21.78
CA LEU A 102 -14.61 51.80 21.40
C LEU A 102 -14.51 51.39 19.92
N LEU A 103 -14.26 52.35 19.03
CA LEU A 103 -14.06 52.07 17.61
C LEU A 103 -12.77 51.28 17.37
N LEU A 104 -11.67 51.67 18.02
CA LEU A 104 -10.39 50.95 17.96
C LEU A 104 -10.51 49.55 18.55
N TYR A 105 -11.16 49.40 19.70
CA TYR A 105 -11.41 48.10 20.32
C TYR A 105 -12.18 47.17 19.39
N ARG A 106 -13.25 47.67 18.75
CA ARG A 106 -14.01 46.88 17.77
C ARG A 106 -13.15 46.45 16.56
N GLY A 107 -12.26 47.32 16.09
CA GLY A 107 -11.38 47.01 14.96
C GLY A 107 -10.27 46.00 15.28
N ILE A 108 -9.64 46.11 16.46
CA ILE A 108 -8.43 45.35 16.80
C ILE A 108 -8.76 44.02 17.51
N LYS A 109 -9.92 43.90 18.16
CA LYS A 109 -10.29 42.70 18.93
C LYS A 109 -10.21 41.41 18.11
N LYS A 110 -10.79 41.41 16.90
CA LYS A 110 -10.82 40.20 16.05
C LYS A 110 -9.42 39.78 15.59
N PRO A 111 -8.62 40.64 14.92
CA PRO A 111 -7.29 40.23 14.46
C PRO A 111 -6.36 39.85 15.61
N PHE A 112 -6.48 40.49 16.79
CA PHE A 112 -5.68 40.11 17.95
C PHE A 112 -6.05 38.72 18.50
N ASN A 113 -7.34 38.41 18.58
CA ASN A 113 -7.79 37.08 19.01
C ASN A 113 -7.36 36.01 18.00
N ASP A 114 -7.54 36.27 16.70
CA ASP A 114 -7.15 35.33 15.65
C ASP A 114 -5.64 35.05 15.69
N TRP A 115 -4.81 36.09 15.85
CA TRP A 115 -3.36 35.99 16.04
C TRP A 115 -3.00 35.18 17.30
N ALA A 116 -3.66 35.45 18.43
CA ALA A 116 -3.40 34.73 19.68
C ALA A 116 -3.77 33.25 19.57
N THR A 117 -4.86 32.91 18.86
CA THR A 117 -5.25 31.51 18.62
C THR A 117 -4.29 30.80 17.68
N GLU A 118 -3.85 31.46 16.61
CA GLU A 118 -2.91 30.90 15.64
C GLU A 118 -1.55 30.60 16.29
N GLU A 119 -1.04 31.51 17.11
CA GLU A 119 0.24 31.32 17.79
C GLU A 119 0.17 30.16 18.80
N ASN A 120 -0.93 30.07 19.55
CA ASN A 120 -1.15 28.95 20.47
C ASN A 120 -1.27 27.62 19.72
N GLU A 121 -1.96 27.60 18.57
CA GLU A 121 -2.09 26.40 17.75
C GLU A 121 -0.76 25.99 17.12
N ARG A 122 0.04 26.94 16.64
CA ARG A 122 1.39 26.72 16.11
C ARG A 122 2.31 26.10 17.15
N VAL A 123 2.35 26.67 18.36
CA VAL A 123 3.16 26.15 19.48
C VAL A 123 2.70 24.74 19.85
N ASN A 124 1.40 24.53 20.06
CA ASN A 124 0.87 23.21 20.37
C ASN A 124 1.08 22.19 19.24
N GLY A 125 1.03 22.63 17.98
CA GLY A 125 1.34 21.83 16.80
C GLY A 125 2.77 21.32 16.82
N ILE A 126 3.74 22.21 17.02
CA ILE A 126 5.17 21.86 17.14
C ILE A 126 5.38 20.88 18.30
N LEU A 127 4.77 21.13 19.46
CA LEU A 127 4.92 20.22 20.62
C LEU A 127 4.29 18.84 20.37
N ARG A 128 3.17 18.75 19.66
CA ARG A 128 2.57 17.46 19.29
C ARG A 128 3.42 16.72 18.26
N GLN A 129 3.89 17.43 17.24
CA GLN A 129 4.76 16.88 16.21
C GLN A 129 6.08 16.38 16.81
N ALA A 130 6.76 17.18 17.64
CA ALA A 130 8.00 16.78 18.28
C ALA A 130 7.85 15.53 19.16
N ARG A 131 6.71 15.35 19.84
CA ARG A 131 6.42 14.11 20.59
C ARG A 131 6.18 12.92 19.67
N ALA A 132 5.47 13.12 18.55
CA ALA A 132 5.24 12.07 17.56
C ALA A 132 6.56 11.64 16.90
N ASP A 133 7.38 12.60 16.47
CA ASP A 133 8.68 12.36 15.85
C ASP A 133 9.63 11.66 16.83
N HIS A 134 9.66 12.07 18.10
CA HIS A 134 10.47 11.39 19.11
C HIS A 134 10.01 9.96 19.35
N LYS A 135 8.69 9.73 19.41
CA LYS A 135 8.15 8.37 19.54
C LYS A 135 8.53 7.50 18.34
N ALA A 136 8.37 8.02 17.12
CA ALA A 136 8.74 7.32 15.90
C ALA A 136 10.24 7.01 15.84
N ALA A 137 11.10 7.96 16.22
CA ALA A 137 12.55 7.74 16.27
C ALA A 137 12.96 6.71 17.31
N VAL A 138 12.27 6.65 18.46
CA VAL A 138 12.51 5.60 19.47
C VAL A 138 12.02 4.24 18.99
N GLU A 139 10.88 4.18 18.31
CA GLU A 139 10.32 2.96 17.74
C GLU A 139 11.23 2.36 16.65
N ASP A 140 11.72 3.19 15.72
CA ASP A 140 12.72 2.81 14.70
C ASP A 140 14.01 2.26 15.31
N ARG A 141 14.47 2.88 16.41
CA ARG A 141 15.64 2.41 17.16
C ARG A 141 15.39 1.08 17.86
N ILE A 142 14.19 0.86 18.39
CA ILE A 142 13.79 -0.41 19.01
C ILE A 142 13.72 -1.49 17.93
N GLU A 143 13.16 -1.21 16.76
CA GLU A 143 13.11 -2.17 15.64
C GLU A 143 14.51 -2.55 15.17
N THR A 144 15.38 -1.55 14.95
CA THR A 144 16.78 -1.78 14.56
C THR A 144 17.52 -2.63 15.60
N VAL A 145 17.38 -2.31 16.89
CA VAL A 145 18.03 -3.10 17.96
C VAL A 145 17.38 -4.48 18.11
N GLY A 146 16.07 -4.60 17.87
CA GLY A 146 15.35 -5.87 17.86
C GLY A 146 15.91 -6.83 16.81
N GLN A 147 16.21 -6.34 15.60
CA GLN A 147 16.87 -7.12 14.56
C GLN A 147 18.28 -7.59 14.97
N LEU A 148 18.99 -6.81 15.79
CA LEU A 148 20.30 -7.20 16.32
C LEU A 148 20.21 -8.25 17.44
N GLY A 149 19.05 -8.38 18.11
CA GLY A 149 18.83 -9.34 19.19
C GLY A 149 19.03 -10.79 18.75
N ASP A 150 18.64 -11.12 17.51
CA ASP A 150 18.68 -12.49 16.97
C ASP A 150 20.04 -12.89 16.37
N ILE A 151 21.04 -11.98 16.34
CA ILE A 151 22.34 -12.25 15.71
C ILE A 151 23.08 -13.40 16.40
N VAL A 152 22.94 -13.54 17.71
CA VAL A 152 23.61 -14.62 18.46
C VAL A 152 23.11 -15.99 18.02
N ASP A 153 21.81 -16.14 17.80
CA ASP A 153 21.22 -17.41 17.40
C ASP A 153 21.44 -17.68 15.91
N VAL A 154 21.38 -16.66 15.05
CA VAL A 154 21.78 -16.78 13.63
C VAL A 154 23.25 -17.21 13.51
N THR A 155 24.14 -16.66 14.34
CA THR A 155 25.57 -17.01 14.32
C THR A 155 25.78 -18.45 14.77
N LYS A 156 25.11 -18.90 15.85
CA LYS A 156 25.13 -20.32 16.27
C LYS A 156 24.60 -21.23 15.17
N ALA A 157 23.50 -20.85 14.51
CA ALA A 157 22.92 -21.61 13.40
C ALA A 157 23.90 -21.70 12.22
N LEU A 158 24.65 -20.64 11.90
CA LEU A 158 25.66 -20.65 10.84
C LEU A 158 26.82 -21.61 11.16
N PHE A 159 27.28 -21.62 12.42
CA PHE A 159 28.31 -22.59 12.86
C PHE A 159 27.78 -24.03 12.89
N ALA A 160 26.53 -24.24 13.31
CA ALA A 160 25.90 -25.56 13.27
C ALA A 160 25.76 -26.06 11.83
N MET A 161 25.25 -25.22 10.92
CA MET A 161 25.14 -25.50 9.49
C MET A 161 26.51 -25.83 8.87
N SER A 162 27.56 -25.08 9.21
CA SER A 162 28.92 -25.38 8.74
C SER A 162 29.42 -26.75 9.24
N LYS A 163 29.13 -27.10 10.49
CA LYS A 163 29.51 -28.41 11.06
C LYS A 163 28.73 -29.55 10.41
N GLU A 164 27.42 -29.39 10.24
CA GLU A 164 26.54 -30.37 9.58
C GLU A 164 26.92 -30.57 8.11
N THR A 165 27.30 -29.49 7.41
CA THR A 165 27.77 -29.59 6.02
C THR A 165 29.05 -30.43 5.93
N ALA A 166 30.02 -30.20 6.81
CA ALA A 166 31.26 -30.97 6.84
C ALA A 166 31.03 -32.46 7.16
N THR A 167 30.11 -32.77 8.08
CA THR A 167 29.77 -34.18 8.40
C THR A 167 29.05 -34.85 7.24
N LEU A 168 28.10 -34.17 6.60
CA LEU A 168 27.37 -34.72 5.45
C LEU A 168 28.27 -34.91 4.23
N GLU A 169 29.24 -34.03 4.01
CA GLU A 169 30.24 -34.20 2.96
C GLU A 169 31.13 -35.42 3.20
N ALA A 170 31.55 -35.66 4.45
CA ALA A 170 32.34 -36.83 4.82
C ALA A 170 31.53 -38.13 4.60
N GLU A 171 30.30 -38.19 5.11
CA GLU A 171 29.41 -39.35 4.93
C GLU A 171 29.11 -39.60 3.43
N ALA A 172 28.84 -38.55 2.67
CA ALA A 172 28.62 -38.66 1.23
C ALA A 172 29.88 -39.15 0.49
N PHE A 173 31.07 -38.79 0.95
CA PHE A 173 32.33 -39.24 0.38
C PHE A 173 32.57 -40.73 0.65
N GLU A 174 32.36 -41.19 1.89
CA GLU A 174 32.44 -42.61 2.24
C GLU A 174 31.44 -43.45 1.44
N LEU A 175 30.19 -43.01 1.35
CA LEU A 175 29.16 -43.71 0.58
C LEU A 175 29.52 -43.78 -0.91
N LYS A 176 30.06 -42.71 -1.48
CA LYS A 176 30.54 -42.69 -2.87
C LYS A 176 31.68 -43.68 -3.10
N GLN A 177 32.64 -43.78 -2.17
CA GLN A 177 33.73 -44.75 -2.27
C GLN A 177 33.20 -46.19 -2.23
N ASN A 178 32.28 -46.49 -1.32
CA ASN A 178 31.65 -47.82 -1.21
C ASN A 178 30.89 -48.19 -2.50
N VAL A 179 30.12 -47.26 -3.05
CA VAL A 179 29.38 -47.47 -4.31
C VAL A 179 30.33 -47.62 -5.50
N ALA A 180 31.41 -46.85 -5.56
CA ALA A 180 32.42 -46.97 -6.62
C ALA A 180 33.11 -48.34 -6.57
N ALA A 181 33.55 -48.79 -5.40
CA ALA A 181 34.14 -50.12 -5.22
C ALA A 181 33.15 -51.24 -5.58
N ALA A 182 31.89 -51.14 -5.15
CA ALA A 182 30.85 -52.10 -5.51
C ALA A 182 30.59 -52.13 -7.02
N ALA A 183 30.60 -50.97 -7.69
CA ALA A 183 30.42 -50.87 -9.13
C ALA A 183 31.60 -51.49 -9.91
N GLU A 184 32.84 -51.27 -9.45
CA GLU A 184 34.03 -51.91 -10.05
C GLU A 184 33.95 -53.43 -9.93
N ILE A 185 33.66 -53.95 -8.73
CA ILE A 185 33.52 -55.40 -8.50
C ILE A 185 32.41 -55.99 -9.38
N LYS A 186 31.26 -55.32 -9.47
CA LYS A 186 30.16 -55.73 -10.33
C LYS A 186 30.60 -55.74 -11.80
N SER A 187 31.31 -54.71 -12.27
CA SER A 187 31.77 -54.64 -13.65
C SER A 187 32.71 -55.79 -14.02
N VAL A 188 33.58 -56.18 -13.08
CA VAL A 188 34.46 -57.35 -13.23
C VAL A 188 33.60 -58.61 -13.31
N LEU A 189 32.66 -58.82 -12.39
CA LEU A 189 31.78 -59.99 -12.39
C LEU A 189 30.94 -60.09 -13.67
N ASP A 190 30.35 -58.98 -14.12
CA ASP A 190 29.59 -58.91 -15.37
C ASP A 190 30.47 -59.25 -16.59
N SER A 191 31.75 -58.86 -16.57
CA SER A 191 32.71 -59.23 -17.61
C SER A 191 33.01 -60.73 -17.64
N TRP A 192 33.13 -61.38 -16.47
CA TRP A 192 33.30 -62.83 -16.36
C TRP A 192 32.06 -63.58 -16.84
N VAL A 193 30.86 -63.14 -16.45
CA VAL A 193 29.60 -63.73 -16.90
C VAL A 193 29.46 -63.60 -18.42
N ARG A 194 29.79 -62.44 -18.99
CA ARG A 194 29.77 -62.23 -20.44
C ARG A 194 30.79 -63.10 -21.16
N TYR A 195 31.99 -63.27 -20.60
CA TYR A 195 33.02 -64.15 -21.14
C TYR A 195 32.56 -65.62 -21.14
N GLU A 196 31.97 -66.09 -20.04
CA GLU A 196 31.44 -67.45 -19.92
C GLU A 196 30.29 -67.70 -20.90
N ALA A 197 29.35 -66.76 -21.01
CA ALA A 197 28.26 -66.85 -21.99
C ALA A 197 28.80 -66.93 -23.43
N ALA A 198 29.82 -66.14 -23.77
CA ALA A 198 30.46 -66.17 -25.09
C ALA A 198 31.20 -67.49 -25.37
N ILE A 199 31.84 -68.09 -24.35
CA ILE A 199 32.44 -69.43 -24.48
C ILE A 199 31.36 -70.47 -24.74
N ARG A 200 30.31 -70.51 -23.92
CA ARG A 200 29.21 -71.47 -24.09
C ARG A 200 28.56 -71.35 -25.46
N GLU A 201 28.36 -70.12 -25.96
CA GLU A 201 27.82 -69.90 -27.31
C GLU A 201 28.78 -70.40 -28.40
N ARG A 202 30.10 -70.18 -28.27
CA ARG A 202 31.10 -70.69 -29.22
C ARG A 202 31.18 -72.22 -29.21
N GLU A 203 31.16 -72.84 -28.03
CA GLU A 203 31.14 -74.29 -27.89
C GLU A 203 29.89 -74.89 -28.52
N GLN A 204 28.71 -74.30 -28.26
CA GLN A 204 27.46 -74.74 -28.88
C GLN A 204 27.49 -74.59 -30.40
N LYS A 205 28.05 -73.50 -30.94
CA LYS A 205 28.24 -73.33 -32.39
C LYS A 205 29.19 -74.37 -32.98
N ALA A 206 30.37 -74.57 -32.36
CA ALA A 206 31.33 -75.56 -32.81
C ALA A 206 30.78 -77.00 -32.75
N LEU A 207 30.04 -77.34 -31.70
CA LEU A 207 29.35 -78.63 -31.58
C LEU A 207 28.25 -78.77 -32.64
N ALA A 208 27.46 -77.74 -32.89
CA ALA A 208 26.43 -77.75 -33.93
C ALA A 208 27.04 -77.92 -35.32
N GLU A 209 28.11 -77.19 -35.65
CA GLU A 209 28.85 -77.33 -36.91
C GLU A 209 29.43 -78.74 -37.07
N ALA A 210 30.10 -79.27 -36.05
CA ALA A 210 30.66 -80.63 -36.08
C ALA A 210 29.57 -81.71 -36.24
N VAL A 211 28.40 -81.55 -35.60
CA VAL A 211 27.26 -82.46 -35.77
C VAL A 211 26.68 -82.34 -37.18
N ILE A 212 26.50 -81.12 -37.70
CA ILE A 212 26.00 -80.89 -39.07
C ILE A 212 26.96 -81.50 -40.10
N GLU A 213 28.27 -81.34 -39.94
CA GLU A 213 29.28 -81.94 -40.82
C GLU A 213 29.23 -83.48 -40.77
N LYS A 214 29.18 -84.07 -39.56
CA LYS A 214 29.06 -85.53 -39.41
C LYS A 214 27.77 -86.07 -40.03
N VAL A 215 26.65 -85.39 -39.86
CA VAL A 215 25.37 -85.78 -40.48
C VAL A 215 25.43 -85.65 -42.00
N LYS A 216 25.99 -84.56 -42.53
CA LYS A 216 26.19 -84.41 -43.99
C LYS A 216 27.09 -85.51 -44.57
N ALA A 217 28.18 -85.86 -43.87
CA ALA A 217 29.06 -86.95 -44.27
C ALA A 217 28.33 -88.31 -44.26
N ALA A 218 27.59 -88.62 -43.19
CA ALA A 218 26.82 -89.85 -43.08
C ALA A 218 25.69 -89.97 -44.14
N ILE A 219 25.03 -88.86 -44.51
CA ILE A 219 24.03 -88.84 -45.60
C ILE A 219 24.70 -89.02 -46.98
N SER A 220 25.97 -88.65 -47.12
CA SER A 220 26.73 -88.83 -48.35
C SER A 220 27.18 -90.28 -48.57
N ASP A 221 27.12 -91.13 -47.54
CA ASP A 221 27.48 -92.55 -47.67
C ASP A 221 26.41 -93.34 -48.45
N PRO A 222 26.79 -94.12 -49.48
CA PRO A 222 25.83 -94.78 -50.37
C PRO A 222 24.99 -95.85 -49.67
N LYS A 223 25.50 -96.45 -48.57
CA LYS A 223 24.76 -97.43 -47.77
C LYS A 223 23.58 -96.81 -47.01
N VAL A 224 23.78 -95.61 -46.47
CA VAL A 224 22.73 -94.89 -45.74
C VAL A 224 21.69 -94.34 -46.73
N GLN A 225 22.11 -93.87 -47.91
CA GLN A 225 21.17 -93.46 -48.97
C GLN A 225 20.25 -94.59 -49.43
N GLN A 226 20.78 -95.81 -49.57
CA GLN A 226 19.97 -96.98 -49.91
C GLN A 226 18.97 -97.32 -48.79
N GLN A 227 19.41 -97.29 -47.53
CA GLN A 227 18.52 -97.51 -46.38
C GLN A 227 17.41 -96.46 -46.27
N ILE A 228 17.72 -95.19 -46.50
CA ILE A 228 16.71 -94.11 -46.52
C ILE A 228 15.74 -94.30 -47.69
N LEU A 229 16.22 -94.70 -48.87
CA LEU A 229 15.35 -94.99 -50.01
C LEU A 229 14.42 -96.17 -49.72
N GLU A 230 14.92 -97.25 -49.11
CA GLU A 230 14.10 -98.39 -48.69
C GLU A 230 13.07 -98.00 -47.62
N GLU A 231 13.44 -97.21 -46.61
CA GLU A 231 12.54 -96.72 -45.58
C GLU A 231 11.47 -95.78 -46.15
N SER A 232 11.85 -94.86 -47.04
CA SER A 232 10.91 -93.96 -47.71
C SER A 232 9.93 -94.72 -48.62
N LEU A 233 10.37 -95.77 -49.33
CA LEU A 233 9.47 -96.65 -50.08
C LEU A 233 8.47 -97.35 -49.14
N ALA A 234 8.94 -97.90 -48.01
CA ALA A 234 8.09 -98.54 -47.02
C ALA A 234 7.07 -97.57 -46.38
N GLU A 235 7.45 -96.31 -46.13
CA GLU A 235 6.52 -95.30 -45.61
C GLU A 235 5.51 -94.83 -46.67
N THR A 236 5.93 -94.73 -47.93
CA THR A 236 5.00 -94.41 -49.03
C THR A 236 3.98 -95.54 -49.23
N GLU A 237 4.42 -96.80 -49.15
CA GLU A 237 3.55 -97.98 -49.17
C GLU A 237 2.54 -97.97 -48.00
N ARG A 238 2.96 -97.57 -46.80
CA ARG A 238 2.05 -97.37 -45.65
C ARG A 238 1.04 -96.25 -45.85
N ILE A 239 1.46 -95.09 -46.37
CA ILE A 239 0.55 -93.95 -46.60
C ILE A 239 -0.45 -94.27 -47.72
N ILE A 240 -0.03 -94.96 -48.78
CA ILE A 240 -0.93 -95.42 -49.84
C ILE A 240 -1.93 -96.42 -49.26
N GLY A 241 -1.47 -97.40 -48.46
CA GLY A 241 -2.33 -98.35 -47.76
C GLY A 241 -3.34 -97.70 -46.81
N ALA A 242 -2.95 -96.61 -46.13
CA ALA A 242 -3.81 -95.84 -45.24
C ALA A 242 -4.80 -94.91 -45.97
N LYS A 243 -4.52 -94.52 -47.22
CA LYS A 243 -5.40 -93.67 -48.06
C LYS A 243 -6.38 -94.47 -48.92
N THR A 244 -6.10 -95.76 -49.15
CA THR A 244 -7.00 -96.69 -49.85
C THR A 244 -7.96 -97.44 -48.90
N ALA A 245 -8.05 -97.01 -47.64
CA ALA A 245 -9.03 -97.44 -46.65
C ALA A 245 -10.03 -96.31 -46.34
#